data_AF-A0A0P9FDI2-F1
#
_entry.id   AF-A0A0P9FDI2-F1
#
_cell.length_a   1.000
_cell.length_b   1.000
_cell.length_c   1.000
_cell.angle_alpha   90.00
_cell.angle_beta   90.00
_cell.angle_gamma   90.00
#
_symmetry.space_group_name_H-M   'P 1'
#
loop_
_entity.id
_entity.type
_entity.pdbx_description
1 polymer ?
#
loop_
_entity_poly.entity_id
_entity_poly.type
_entity_poly.pdbx_seq_one_letter_code
_entity_poly.pdbx_strand_id
1 'polypeptide(L)'
;MAVGAVLYGLIVLIGLWFFGEVIIRTLFGVDYLAALPLIKVMSLVPLLKSGSFVCVTVILSLNRQKLRVGLQAIVTIVSVIGGFVIIPIFGLYGAVLLYVFIEGLIFFLYTGSVIYLLRGEWK
;
A
#
# COMPACT_ATOMS: atom_id res chain seq x y z
N MET A 1 4.65 18.60 -3.12
CA MET A 1 4.25 17.46 -2.25
C MET A 1 4.27 16.12 -2.98
N ALA A 2 3.74 15.99 -4.21
CA ALA A 2 3.74 14.72 -4.96
C ALA A 2 5.14 14.13 -5.26
N VAL A 3 6.11 14.97 -5.65
CA VAL A 3 7.49 14.53 -5.97
C VAL A 3 8.20 13.91 -4.76
N GLY A 4 7.98 14.44 -3.55
CA GLY A 4 8.56 13.91 -2.31
C GLY A 4 8.01 12.53 -1.95
N ALA A 5 6.72 12.29 -2.18
CA ALA A 5 6.11 10.98 -1.96
C ALA A 5 6.65 9.93 -2.94
N VAL A 6 6.78 10.29 -4.22
CA VAL A 6 7.36 9.40 -5.23
C VAL A 6 8.82 9.09 -4.92
N LEU A 7 9.63 10.09 -4.55
CA LEU A 7 11.03 9.88 -4.15
C LEU A 7 11.14 8.99 -2.91
N TYR A 8 10.30 9.20 -1.89
CA TYR A 8 10.25 8.33 -0.72
C TYR A 8 9.91 6.88 -1.11
N GLY A 9 8.86 6.67 -1.91
CA GLY A 9 8.48 5.35 -2.40
C GLY A 9 9.59 4.64 -3.18
N LEU A 10 10.28 5.39 -4.05
CA LEU A 10 11.41 4.89 -4.85
C LEU A 10 12.63 4.54 -3.99
N ILE A 11 13.01 5.41 -3.06
CA ILE A 11 14.15 5.20 -2.16
C ILE A 11 13.89 3.98 -1.27
N VAL A 12 12.69 3.84 -0.72
CA VAL A 12 12.32 2.69 0.12
C VAL A 12 12.27 1.40 -0.71
N LEU A 13 11.74 1.44 -1.93
CA LEU A 13 11.71 0.27 -2.82
C LEU A 13 13.12 -0.19 -3.20
N ILE A 14 13.99 0.74 -3.64
CA ILE A 14 15.38 0.44 -4.01
C ILE A 14 16.17 -0.03 -2.78
N GLY A 15 15.98 0.66 -1.65
CA GLY A 15 16.63 0.34 -0.38
C GLY A 15 16.28 -1.06 0.11
N LEU A 16 15.00 -1.43 0.14
CA LEU A 16 14.59 -2.78 0.54
C LEU A 16 14.99 -3.85 -0.46
N TRP A 17 15.02 -3.54 -1.76
CA TRP A 17 15.41 -4.53 -2.77
C TRP A 17 16.90 -4.88 -2.69
N PHE A 18 17.77 -3.87 -2.53
CA PHE A 18 19.22 -4.06 -2.47
C PHE A 18 19.74 -4.39 -1.06
N PHE A 19 19.22 -3.73 -0.02
CA PHE A 19 19.68 -3.90 1.36
C PHE A 19 18.80 -4.82 2.20
N GLY A 20 17.70 -5.36 1.65
CA GLY A 20 16.78 -6.24 2.40
C GLY A 20 17.48 -7.43 3.03
N GLU A 21 18.44 -8.06 2.33
CA GLU A 21 19.21 -9.17 2.89
C GLU A 21 20.11 -8.76 4.06
N VAL A 22 20.78 -7.62 3.94
CA VAL A 22 21.63 -7.08 5.01
C VAL A 22 20.77 -6.74 6.23
N ILE A 23 19.64 -6.06 6.03
CA ILE A 23 18.71 -5.67 7.10
C ILE A 23 18.20 -6.89 7.87
N ILE A 24 17.73 -7.93 7.16
CA ILE A 24 17.18 -9.15 7.79
C ILE A 24 18.28 -9.90 8.56
N ARG A 25 19.45 -10.10 7.95
CA ARG A 25 20.56 -10.81 8.60
C ARG A 25 21.04 -10.08 9.86
N THR A 26 21.04 -8.73 9.85
CA THR A 26 21.56 -7.93 10.97
C THR A 26 20.55 -7.79 12.10
N LEU A 27 19.25 -7.67 11.79
CA LEU A 27 18.20 -7.47 12.80
C LEU A 27 17.59 -8.77 13.34
N PHE A 28 17.42 -9.78 12.48
CA PHE A 28 16.67 -11.01 12.80
C PHE A 28 17.53 -12.28 12.75
N GLY A 29 18.69 -12.25 12.09
CA GLY A 29 19.58 -13.40 11.96
C GLY A 29 19.31 -14.26 10.73
N VAL A 30 20.13 -15.30 10.54
CA VAL A 30 20.22 -16.10 9.32
C VAL A 30 18.99 -17.02 9.12
N ASP A 31 18.32 -17.40 10.20
CA ASP A 31 17.13 -18.26 10.16
C ASP A 31 15.91 -17.59 9.50
N TYR A 32 15.91 -16.25 9.40
CA TYR A 32 14.84 -15.46 8.78
C TYR A 32 15.08 -15.19 7.29
N LEU A 33 16.10 -15.78 6.68
CA LEU A 33 16.33 -15.66 5.24
C LEU A 33 15.17 -16.23 4.41
N ALA A 34 14.35 -17.14 4.95
CA ALA A 34 13.14 -17.61 4.29
C ALA A 34 12.07 -16.50 4.07
N ALA A 35 12.15 -15.38 4.82
CA ALA A 35 11.23 -14.24 4.70
C ALA A 35 11.65 -13.21 3.62
N LEU A 36 12.87 -13.31 3.08
CA LEU A 36 13.37 -12.41 2.03
C LEU A 36 12.45 -12.27 0.81
N PRO A 37 11.93 -13.36 0.21
CA PRO A 37 11.04 -13.25 -0.94
C PRO A 37 9.72 -12.52 -0.59
N LEU A 38 9.20 -12.73 0.63
CA LEU A 38 8.00 -12.04 1.10
C LEU A 38 8.25 -10.53 1.28
N ILE A 39 9.41 -10.16 1.81
CA ILE A 39 9.80 -8.75 2.01
C ILE A 39 9.98 -8.03 0.67
N LYS A 40 10.53 -8.70 -0.34
CA LYS A 40 10.62 -8.15 -1.71
C LYS A 40 9.24 -7.90 -2.34
N VAL A 41 8.25 -8.74 -2.05
CA VAL A 41 6.87 -8.51 -2.51
C VAL A 41 6.26 -7.32 -1.74
N MET A 42 6.53 -7.22 -0.43
CA MET A 42 6.05 -6.11 0.39
C MET A 42 6.73 -4.77 0.08
N SER A 43 7.92 -4.74 -0.51
CA SER A 43 8.58 -3.48 -0.88
C SER A 43 7.84 -2.70 -1.99
N LEU A 44 6.88 -3.33 -2.68
CA LEU A 44 5.97 -2.65 -3.59
C LEU A 44 4.94 -1.78 -2.85
N VAL A 45 4.62 -2.13 -1.59
CA VAL A 45 3.60 -1.45 -0.79
C VAL A 45 3.97 -0.01 -0.47
N PRO A 46 5.19 0.32 0.04
CA PRO A 46 5.58 1.70 0.29
C PRO A 46 5.39 2.63 -0.91
N LEU A 47 5.65 2.12 -2.12
CA LEU A 47 5.44 2.88 -3.36
C LEU A 47 3.95 3.17 -3.57
N LEU A 48 3.09 2.15 -3.51
CA LEU A 48 1.63 2.31 -3.61
C LEU A 48 1.06 3.22 -2.51
N LYS A 49 1.55 3.06 -1.28
CA LYS A 49 1.16 3.84 -0.10
C LYS A 49 1.50 5.32 -0.27
N SER A 50 2.68 5.62 -0.79
CA SER A 50 3.12 6.99 -1.02
C SER A 50 2.22 7.73 -2.02
N GLY A 51 1.82 7.07 -3.11
CA GLY A 51 0.89 7.62 -4.09
C GLY A 51 -0.53 7.80 -3.51
N SER A 52 -1.01 6.82 -2.75
CA SER A 52 -2.29 6.89 -2.03
C SER A 52 -2.33 8.07 -1.07
N PHE A 53 -1.22 8.34 -0.38
CA PHE A 53 -1.11 9.45 0.57
C PHE A 53 -1.31 10.81 -0.11
N VAL A 54 -0.70 11.02 -1.28
CA VAL A 54 -0.89 12.24 -2.08
C VAL A 54 -2.36 12.43 -2.47
N CYS A 55 -3.00 11.35 -2.97
CA CYS A 55 -4.41 11.39 -3.35
C CYS A 55 -5.32 11.73 -2.16
N VAL A 56 -5.03 11.14 -1.00
CA VAL A 56 -5.73 11.43 0.25
C VAL A 56 -5.55 12.88 0.67
N THR A 57 -4.35 13.45 0.56
CA THR A 57 -4.11 14.88 0.85
C THR A 57 -5.00 15.76 -0.03
N VAL A 58 -5.13 15.47 -1.33
CA VAL A 58 -6.01 16.23 -2.24
C VAL A 58 -7.48 16.15 -1.79
N ILE A 59 -7.98 14.95 -1.45
CA ILE A 59 -9.36 14.76 -0.97
C ILE A 59 -9.61 15.52 0.34
N LEU A 60 -8.62 15.52 1.24
CA LEU A 60 -8.68 16.26 2.51
C LEU A 60 -8.66 17.77 2.30
N SER A 61 -7.84 18.28 1.37
CA SER A 61 -7.81 19.69 0.99
C SER A 61 -9.14 20.18 0.40
N LEU A 62 -9.88 19.29 -0.27
CA LEU A 62 -11.23 19.57 -0.81
C LEU A 62 -12.35 19.36 0.24
N ASN A 63 -11.98 19.12 1.50
CA ASN A 63 -12.88 18.89 2.64
C ASN A 63 -13.88 17.73 2.44
N ARG A 64 -13.56 16.76 1.56
CA ARG A 64 -14.39 15.58 1.26
C ARG A 64 -14.01 14.37 2.11
N GLN A 65 -13.87 14.58 3.42
CA GLN A 65 -13.45 13.55 4.37
C GLN A 65 -14.38 12.31 4.37
N LYS A 66 -15.69 12.53 4.19
CA LYS A 66 -16.69 11.45 4.11
C LYS A 66 -16.39 10.46 2.98
N LEU A 67 -15.90 10.94 1.83
CA LEU A 67 -15.57 10.11 0.68
C LEU A 67 -14.36 9.21 1.00
N ARG A 68 -13.32 9.78 1.63
CA ARG A 68 -12.16 9.02 2.10
C ARG A 68 -12.54 7.90 3.06
N VAL A 69 -13.40 8.21 4.05
CA VAL A 69 -13.86 7.23 5.05
C VAL A 69 -14.68 6.12 4.39
N GLY A 70 -15.58 6.46 3.46
CA GLY A 70 -16.37 5.48 2.71
C GLY A 70 -15.50 4.50 1.94
N LEU A 71 -14.51 4.99 1.18
CA LEU A 71 -13.58 4.14 0.43
C LEU A 71 -12.74 3.27 1.36
N GLN A 72 -12.22 3.85 2.45
CA GLN A 72 -11.43 3.11 3.44
C GLN A 72 -12.27 1.99 4.08
N ALA A 73 -13.53 2.26 4.41
CA ALA A 73 -14.41 1.27 5.00
C ALA A 73 -14.65 0.07 4.07
N ILE A 74 -14.92 0.33 2.78
CA ILE A 74 -15.06 -0.72 1.77
C ILE A 74 -13.79 -1.57 1.69
N VAL A 75 -12.63 -0.94 1.57
CA VAL A 75 -11.35 -1.63 1.49
C VAL A 75 -11.05 -2.44 2.75
N THR A 76 -11.37 -1.91 3.93
CA THR A 76 -11.20 -2.63 5.20
C THR A 76 -12.12 -3.85 5.29
N ILE A 77 -13.36 -3.77 4.81
CA ILE A 77 -14.25 -4.94 4.76
C ILE A 77 -13.67 -6.02 3.83
N VAL A 78 -13.23 -5.63 2.63
CA VAL A 78 -12.56 -6.57 1.71
C VAL A 78 -11.30 -7.16 2.36
N SER A 79 -10.56 -6.36 3.13
CA SER A 79 -9.38 -6.82 3.87
C SER A 79 -9.68 -7.88 4.90
N VAL A 80 -10.73 -7.67 5.69
CA VAL A 80 -11.09 -8.59 6.77
C VAL A 80 -11.61 -9.90 6.19
N ILE A 81 -12.52 -9.81 5.21
CA ILE A 81 -13.09 -11.00 4.54
C ILE A 81 -11.98 -11.77 3.82
N GLY A 82 -11.17 -11.07 3.02
CA GLY A 82 -10.05 -11.68 2.32
C GLY A 82 -9.05 -12.32 3.29
N GLY A 83 -8.79 -11.69 4.43
CA GLY A 83 -7.89 -12.22 5.45
C GLY A 83 -8.42 -13.52 6.06
N PHE A 84 -9.69 -13.54 6.44
CA PHE A 84 -10.32 -14.75 6.99
C PHE A 84 -10.35 -15.92 6.02
N VAL A 85 -10.42 -15.68 4.70
CA VAL A 85 -10.46 -16.74 3.69
C VAL A 85 -9.06 -17.17 3.24
N ILE A 86 -8.17 -16.23 2.97
CA ILE A 86 -6.88 -16.50 2.31
C ILE A 86 -5.80 -16.96 3.30
N ILE A 87 -5.79 -16.41 4.53
CA ILE A 87 -4.81 -16.76 5.55
C ILE A 87 -4.87 -18.26 5.94
N PRO A 88 -6.04 -18.89 6.18
CA PRO A 88 -6.07 -20.31 6.53
C PRO A 88 -5.67 -21.24 5.36
N ILE A 89 -5.80 -20.80 4.10
CA ILE A 89 -5.50 -21.63 2.92
C ILE A 89 -4.03 -21.50 2.51
N PHE A 90 -3.50 -20.27 2.45
CA PHE A 90 -2.17 -19.96 1.90
C PHE A 90 -1.15 -19.51 2.95
N GLY A 91 -1.56 -19.45 4.22
CA GLY A 91 -0.70 -19.04 5.33
C GLY A 91 -0.09 -17.65 5.12
N LEU A 92 1.20 -17.55 5.41
CA LEU A 92 1.96 -16.29 5.44
C LEU A 92 2.13 -15.67 4.05
N TYR A 93 2.29 -16.48 3.00
CA TYR A 93 2.34 -16.02 1.62
C TYR A 93 1.01 -15.39 1.16
N GLY A 94 -0.11 -16.01 1.55
CA GLY A 94 -1.45 -15.48 1.27
C GLY A 94 -1.69 -14.13 1.92
N ALA A 95 -1.24 -13.96 3.18
CA ALA A 95 -1.35 -12.70 3.89
C ALA A 95 -0.60 -11.56 3.19
N VAL A 96 0.63 -11.83 2.72
CA VAL A 96 1.44 -10.84 2.01
C VAL A 96 0.82 -10.45 0.67
N LEU A 97 0.39 -11.43 -0.14
CA LEU A 97 -0.25 -11.16 -1.43
C LEU A 97 -1.56 -10.38 -1.26
N LEU A 98 -2.38 -10.75 -0.27
CA LEU A 98 -3.60 -10.02 0.06
C LEU A 98 -3.30 -8.58 0.45
N TYR A 99 -2.25 -8.35 1.24
CA TYR A 99 -1.87 -7.00 1.65
C TYR A 99 -1.44 -6.13 0.46
N VAL A 100 -0.61 -6.66 -0.45
CA VAL A 100 -0.25 -5.95 -1.69
C VAL A 100 -1.48 -5.67 -2.54
N PHE A 101 -2.39 -6.64 -2.67
CA PHE A 101 -3.63 -6.48 -3.42
C PHE A 101 -4.49 -5.35 -2.85
N ILE A 102 -4.62 -5.27 -1.53
CA ILE A 102 -5.41 -4.26 -0.83
C ILE A 102 -4.81 -2.86 -0.98
N GLU A 103 -3.49 -2.76 -0.89
CA GLU A 103 -2.81 -1.48 -1.13
C GLU A 103 -2.87 -1.05 -2.60
N GLY A 104 -2.87 -2.01 -3.54
CA GLY A 104 -3.19 -1.72 -4.93
C GLY A 104 -4.63 -1.22 -5.10
N LEU A 105 -5.58 -1.94 -4.51
CA LEU A 105 -7.01 -1.62 -4.58
C LEU A 105 -7.28 -0.20 -4.04
N ILE A 106 -6.78 0.13 -2.85
CA ILE A 106 -6.99 1.45 -2.26
C ILE A 106 -6.36 2.56 -3.10
N PHE A 107 -5.20 2.31 -3.68
CA PHE A 107 -4.53 3.26 -4.57
C PHE A 107 -5.37 3.57 -5.81
N PHE A 108 -5.93 2.53 -6.46
CA PHE A 108 -6.82 2.72 -7.61
C PHE A 108 -8.10 3.48 -7.24
N LEU A 109 -8.74 3.13 -6.12
CA LEU A 109 -9.96 3.79 -5.64
C LEU A 109 -9.73 5.27 -5.31
N TYR A 110 -8.61 5.60 -4.66
CA TYR A 110 -8.26 7.00 -4.37
C TYR A 110 -7.90 7.78 -5.64
N THR A 111 -7.12 7.19 -6.54
CA THR A 111 -6.75 7.84 -7.81
C THR A 111 -8.00 8.15 -8.64
N GLY A 112 -8.92 7.18 -8.79
CA GLY A 112 -10.18 7.39 -9.51
C GLY A 112 -11.06 8.45 -8.87
N SER A 113 -11.12 8.49 -7.54
CA SER A 113 -11.92 9.48 -6.80
C SER A 113 -11.36 10.89 -6.94
N VAL A 114 -10.03 11.06 -6.92
CA VAL A 114 -9.39 12.36 -7.16
C VAL A 114 -9.64 12.84 -8.59
N ILE A 115 -9.53 11.98 -9.60
CA ILE A 115 -9.81 12.33 -11.01
C ILE A 115 -11.27 12.76 -11.16
N TYR A 116 -12.21 12.03 -10.55
CA TYR A 116 -13.62 12.40 -10.58
C TYR A 116 -13.88 13.76 -9.92
N LEU A 117 -13.27 14.02 -8.76
CA LEU A 117 -13.44 15.27 -8.03
C LEU A 117 -12.87 16.46 -8.80
N LEU A 118 -11.65 16.34 -9.34
CA LEU A 118 -11.01 17.39 -10.13
C LEU A 118 -11.81 17.71 -11.40
N ARG A 119 -12.45 16.72 -12.02
CA ARG A 119 -13.31 16.93 -13.20
C ARG A 119 -14.64 17.60 -12.85
N GLY A 120 -15.11 17.48 -11.62
CA GLY A 120 -16.33 18.12 -11.12
C GLY A 120 -16.13 19.58 -10.72
N GLU A 121 -14.97 19.94 -10.17
CA GLU A 121 -14.63 21.32 -9.75
C GLU A 121 -14.27 22.26 -10.92
N TRP A 122 -14.01 21.72 -12.11
CA TRP A 122 -13.71 22.49 -13.34
C TRP A 122 -14.97 22.87 -14.15
N LYS A 123 -16.17 22.51 -13.68
CA LYS A 123 -17.46 22.95 -14.25
C LYS A 123 -18.10 24.00 -13.36
#